data_AF-A0A7S0G0A8-F1
#
_entry.id   AF-A0A7S0G0A8-F1
#
_cell.length_a   1.000
_cell.length_b   1.000
_cell.length_c   1.000
_cell.angle_alpha   90.00
_cell.angle_beta   90.00
_cell.angle_gamma   90.00
#
_symmetry.space_group_name_H-M   'P 1'
#
loop_
_entity.id
_entity.type
_entity.pdbx_description
1 polymer ?
#
loop_
_entity_poly.entity_id
_entity_poly.type
_entity_poly.pdbx_seq_one_letter_code
_entity_poly.pdbx_strand_id
1 'polypeptide(L)'
;LEDVIAPLVADACISILPANINTFSVENVRVSKIPGASVSDSMVIKGAVLTSNTQGVVKHVRDAKVAIYTCDFEMGQAETKGTVLLTSAQELMDYNKGEEKNLEQKVKDIVGKGVNVVVSTKFGEVAAHFLDKYNVMMVKCPSKHEMRRIARSTKAIALPKLQPPTVDEIG
;
A
#
# COMPACT_ATOMS: atom_id res chain seq x y z
N LEU A 1 33.14 13.65 -4.20
CA LEU A 1 31.76 13.37 -4.68
C LEU A 1 31.72 11.98 -5.31
N GLU A 2 32.67 11.66 -6.19
CA GLU A 2 32.87 10.32 -6.73
C GLU A 2 33.08 9.26 -5.63
N ASP A 3 33.93 9.54 -4.64
CA ASP A 3 34.21 8.62 -3.52
C ASP A 3 32.98 8.26 -2.67
N VAL A 4 31.95 9.10 -2.68
CA VAL A 4 30.72 8.89 -1.91
C VAL A 4 29.69 8.12 -2.76
N ILE A 5 29.59 8.44 -4.05
CA ILE A 5 28.56 7.84 -4.93
C ILE A 5 29.00 6.47 -5.44
N ALA A 6 30.28 6.30 -5.80
CA ALA A 6 30.81 5.04 -6.32
C ALA A 6 30.49 3.82 -5.42
N PRO A 7 30.72 3.85 -4.10
CA PRO A 7 30.37 2.72 -3.23
C PRO A 7 28.86 2.50 -3.15
N LEU A 8 28.04 3.56 -3.12
CA LEU A 8 26.58 3.44 -3.07
C LEU A 8 26.03 2.76 -4.34
N VAL A 9 26.57 3.10 -5.51
CA VAL A 9 26.17 2.47 -6.77
C VAL A 9 26.61 1.01 -6.81
N ALA A 10 27.83 0.71 -6.36
CA ALA A 10 28.32 -0.66 -6.28
C ALA A 10 27.43 -1.53 -5.37
N ASP A 11 27.11 -1.04 -4.17
CA ASP A 11 26.25 -1.73 -3.21
C ASP A 11 24.84 -1.99 -3.75
N ALA A 12 24.26 -1.00 -4.45
CA ALA A 12 22.96 -1.15 -5.09
C ALA A 12 22.99 -2.23 -6.19
N CYS A 13 24.01 -2.23 -7.05
CA CYS A 13 24.17 -3.22 -8.11
C CYS A 13 24.37 -4.64 -7.57
N ILE A 14 25.20 -4.80 -6.52
CA ILE A 14 25.43 -6.10 -5.87
C ILE A 14 24.14 -6.65 -5.26
N SER A 15 23.34 -5.79 -4.63
CA SER A 15 22.09 -6.20 -3.97
C SER A 15 21.02 -6.74 -4.94
N ILE A 16 21.12 -6.38 -6.23
CA ILE A 16 20.12 -6.69 -7.26
C ILE A 16 20.64 -7.76 -8.23
N LEU A 17 21.89 -8.20 -8.07
CA LEU A 17 22.54 -9.13 -9.00
C LEU A 17 21.79 -10.47 -9.04
N PRO A 18 21.18 -10.86 -10.18
CA PRO A 18 20.55 -12.16 -10.32
C PRO A 18 21.61 -13.25 -10.50
N ALA A 19 21.23 -14.50 -10.22
CA ALA A 19 22.08 -15.66 -10.52
C ALA A 19 22.47 -15.74 -12.02
N ASN A 20 21.61 -15.21 -12.90
CA ASN A 20 21.88 -15.03 -14.32
C ASN A 20 22.21 -13.56 -14.60
N ILE A 21 23.45 -13.28 -15.02
CA ILE A 21 23.94 -11.92 -15.27
C ILE A 21 23.12 -11.21 -16.37
N ASN A 22 22.63 -11.95 -17.37
CA ASN A 22 21.84 -11.40 -18.48
C ASN A 22 20.43 -10.91 -18.10
N THR A 23 19.92 -11.22 -16.90
CA THR A 23 18.61 -10.72 -16.44
C THR A 23 18.74 -9.49 -15.55
N PHE A 24 19.92 -8.88 -15.46
CA PHE A 24 20.10 -7.62 -14.73
C PHE A 24 19.34 -6.49 -15.43
N SER A 25 18.35 -5.93 -14.74
CA SER A 25 17.59 -4.78 -15.21
C SER A 25 17.92 -3.56 -14.34
N VAL A 26 18.31 -2.47 -15.01
CA VAL A 26 18.58 -1.17 -14.39
C VAL A 26 17.32 -0.60 -13.72
N GLU A 27 16.13 -1.03 -14.14
CA GLU A 27 14.85 -0.59 -13.55
C GLU A 27 14.66 -1.01 -12.09
N ASN A 28 15.43 -1.99 -11.62
CA ASN A 28 15.38 -2.45 -10.24
C ASN A 28 16.13 -1.49 -9.28
N VAL A 29 17.01 -0.63 -9.81
CA VAL A 29 17.70 0.43 -9.05
C VAL A 29 16.93 1.73 -9.24
N ARG A 30 16.40 2.30 -8.16
CA ARG A 30 15.70 3.59 -8.21
C ARG A 30 16.38 4.61 -7.29
N VAL A 31 16.58 5.81 -7.83
CA VAL A 31 17.02 6.96 -7.05
C VAL A 31 15.79 7.78 -6.64
N SER A 32 15.55 7.87 -5.34
CA SER A 32 14.53 8.75 -4.76
C SER A 32 15.20 9.98 -4.17
N LYS A 33 14.87 11.17 -4.68
CA LYS A 33 15.43 12.44 -4.21
C LYS A 33 14.48 13.07 -3.19
N ILE A 34 14.98 13.34 -2.00
CA ILE A 34 14.26 14.07 -0.96
C ILE A 34 14.91 15.46 -0.85
N PRO A 35 14.17 16.55 -1.12
CA PRO A 35 14.73 17.89 -1.02
C PRO A 35 15.11 18.22 0.43
N GLY A 36 16.25 18.89 0.64
CA GLY A 36 16.70 19.35 1.96
C GLY A 36 17.90 18.59 2.55
N ALA A 37 18.38 17.53 1.88
CA ALA A 37 19.59 16.80 2.29
C ALA A 37 20.78 17.07 1.35
N SER A 38 21.99 16.83 1.84
CA SER A 38 23.21 16.86 1.03
C SER A 38 23.40 15.55 0.28
N VAL A 39 24.21 15.57 -0.79
CA VAL A 39 24.65 14.33 -1.47
C VAL A 39 25.40 13.41 -0.51
N SER A 40 26.09 13.98 0.48
CA SER A 40 26.80 13.25 1.53
C SER A 40 25.89 12.38 2.40
N ASP A 41 24.60 12.73 2.51
CA ASP A 41 23.62 12.04 3.36
C ASP A 41 22.89 10.92 2.59
N SER A 42 23.31 10.66 1.33
CA SER A 42 22.71 9.61 0.50
C SER A 42 23.05 8.24 1.06
N MET A 43 22.05 7.36 1.11
CA MET A 43 22.21 5.97 1.55
C MET A 43 21.48 5.01 0.61
N VAL A 44 21.98 3.78 0.52
CA VAL A 44 21.30 2.69 -0.18
C VAL A 44 20.31 2.02 0.76
N ILE A 45 19.04 2.03 0.38
CA ILE A 45 17.98 1.33 1.12
C ILE A 45 17.67 0.01 0.41
N LYS A 46 17.80 -1.10 1.14
CA LYS A 46 17.42 -2.42 0.68
C LYS A 46 15.90 -2.58 0.79
N GLY A 47 15.19 -2.33 -0.30
CA GLY A 47 13.73 -2.40 -0.35
C GLY A 47 13.14 -1.40 -1.32
N ALA A 48 11.90 -0.98 -1.07
CA ALA A 48 11.23 0.07 -1.84
C ALA A 48 11.07 1.33 -0.98
N VAL A 49 11.37 2.48 -1.56
CA VAL A 49 11.15 3.80 -0.94
C VAL A 49 10.00 4.50 -1.63
N LEU A 50 9.04 4.96 -0.85
CA LEU A 50 7.98 5.84 -1.27
C LEU A 50 8.23 7.24 -0.74
N THR A 51 8.10 8.24 -1.60
CA THR A 51 8.11 9.65 -1.21
C THR A 51 6.75 10.13 -0.72
N SER A 52 5.70 9.34 -0.94
CA SER A 52 4.36 9.59 -0.42
C SER A 52 4.33 9.38 1.09
N ASN A 53 3.69 10.30 1.81
CA ASN A 53 3.51 10.18 3.24
C ASN A 53 2.43 9.15 3.59
N THR A 54 2.47 8.63 4.81
CA THR A 54 1.42 7.75 5.33
C THR A 54 0.15 8.54 5.59
N GLN A 55 -0.98 7.86 5.43
CA GLN A 55 -2.27 8.36 5.87
C GLN A 55 -2.59 7.69 7.21
N GLY A 56 -3.07 8.45 8.18
CA GLY A 56 -3.44 7.95 9.52
C GLY A 56 -2.44 8.24 10.63
N VAL A 57 -2.70 7.66 11.79
CA VAL A 57 -1.99 7.92 13.05
C VAL A 57 -0.67 7.15 13.15
N VAL A 58 -0.64 5.94 12.59
CA VAL A 58 0.52 5.05 12.66
C VAL A 58 1.56 5.42 11.61
N LYS A 59 2.75 5.85 12.07
CA LYS A 59 3.86 6.27 11.20
C LYS A 59 4.98 5.24 11.11
N HIS A 60 5.03 4.29 12.04
CA HIS A 60 6.10 3.30 12.09
C HIS A 60 5.54 1.95 12.57
N VAL A 61 5.87 0.90 11.85
CA VAL A 61 5.52 -0.48 12.17
C VAL A 61 6.76 -1.35 11.95
N ARG A 62 7.05 -2.23 12.90
CA ARG A 62 8.08 -3.27 12.80
C ARG A 62 7.43 -4.62 12.53
N ASP A 63 8.12 -5.49 11.80
CA ASP A 63 7.62 -6.82 11.42
C ASP A 63 6.19 -6.77 10.84
N ALA A 64 6.01 -5.83 9.91
CA ALA A 64 4.74 -5.53 9.31
C ALA A 64 4.31 -6.61 8.32
N LYS A 65 3.08 -7.09 8.49
CA LYS A 65 2.35 -7.84 7.46
C LYS A 65 1.68 -6.86 6.49
N VAL A 66 2.07 -6.90 5.23
CA VAL A 66 1.66 -5.91 4.22
C VAL A 66 0.63 -6.53 3.27
N ALA A 67 -0.53 -5.87 3.15
CA ALA A 67 -1.51 -6.16 2.11
C ALA A 67 -1.53 -5.04 1.07
N ILE A 68 -1.50 -5.41 -0.21
CA ILE A 68 -1.47 -4.46 -1.33
C ILE A 68 -2.76 -4.61 -2.11
N TYR A 69 -3.53 -3.53 -2.22
CA TYR A 69 -4.76 -3.46 -3.00
C TYR A 69 -4.57 -2.55 -4.21
N THR A 70 -4.98 -3.05 -5.37
CA THR A 70 -5.01 -2.28 -6.62
C THR A 70 -6.33 -1.55 -6.85
N CYS A 71 -7.33 -1.83 -6.02
CA CYS A 71 -8.60 -1.14 -5.98
C CYS A 71 -8.58 0.00 -4.95
N ASP A 72 -9.44 1.00 -5.18
CA ASP A 72 -9.72 2.06 -4.22
C ASP A 72 -10.41 1.46 -2.97
N PHE A 73 -9.96 1.90 -1.79
CA PHE A 73 -10.49 1.46 -0.50
C PHE A 73 -11.65 2.39 -0.09
N GLU A 74 -12.75 2.32 -0.83
CA GLU A 74 -13.96 3.15 -0.67
C GLU A 74 -15.23 2.30 -0.61
N MET A 75 -16.34 2.92 -0.15
CA MET A 75 -17.68 2.34 -0.30
C MET A 75 -17.95 2.15 -1.79
N GLY A 76 -18.01 0.90 -2.23
CA GLY A 76 -18.05 0.58 -3.65
C GLY A 76 -19.35 1.09 -4.27
N GLN A 77 -19.27 2.09 -5.13
CA GLN A 77 -20.34 2.31 -6.11
C GLN A 77 -20.40 1.05 -7.00
N ALA A 78 -21.55 0.41 -7.05
CA ALA A 78 -21.78 -0.66 -8.00
C ALA A 78 -21.52 -0.14 -9.43
N GLU A 79 -20.61 -0.79 -10.17
CA GLU A 79 -20.27 -0.39 -11.54
C GLU A 79 -21.47 -0.48 -12.49
N THR A 80 -22.40 -1.39 -12.20
CA THR A 80 -23.72 -1.43 -12.83
C THR A 80 -24.62 -0.37 -12.23
N LYS A 81 -25.39 0.36 -13.08
CA LYS A 81 -26.48 1.25 -12.67
C LYS A 81 -27.58 0.47 -11.93
N GLY A 82 -27.32 0.08 -10.69
CA GLY A 82 -28.32 -0.39 -9.76
C GLY A 82 -28.99 0.84 -9.16
N THR A 83 -30.13 1.24 -9.72
CA THR A 83 -30.97 2.24 -9.07
C THR A 83 -31.58 1.61 -7.83
N VAL A 84 -30.99 1.88 -6.67
CA VAL A 84 -31.65 1.60 -5.38
C VAL A 84 -32.76 2.63 -5.25
N LEU A 85 -34.01 2.18 -5.44
CA LEU A 85 -35.17 3.02 -5.22
C LEU A 85 -35.41 3.13 -3.71
N LEU A 86 -34.97 4.25 -3.15
CA LEU A 86 -35.18 4.58 -1.75
C LEU A 86 -36.41 5.49 -1.69
N THR A 87 -37.49 5.00 -1.07
CA THR A 87 -38.80 5.66 -1.09
C THR A 87 -39.07 6.37 0.24
N SER A 88 -38.38 5.97 1.31
CA SER A 88 -38.52 6.53 2.66
C SER A 88 -37.22 7.09 3.23
N ALA A 89 -37.33 8.10 4.10
CA ALA A 89 -36.21 8.64 4.87
C ALA A 89 -35.58 7.59 5.80
N GLN A 90 -36.36 6.63 6.29
CA GLN A 90 -35.85 5.52 7.11
C GLN A 90 -34.99 4.56 6.28
N GLU A 91 -35.40 4.25 5.06
CA GLU A 91 -34.64 3.39 4.13
C GLU A 91 -33.30 4.03 3.74
N LEU A 92 -33.25 5.35 3.57
CA LEU A 92 -32.00 6.09 3.34
C LEU A 92 -31.02 5.93 4.52
N MET A 93 -31.51 6.06 5.75
CA MET A 93 -30.67 5.92 6.94
C MET A 93 -30.16 4.49 7.12
N ASP A 94 -31.01 3.50 6.89
CA ASP A 94 -30.65 2.10 7.04
C ASP A 94 -29.71 1.62 5.93
N TYR A 95 -29.85 2.15 4.71
CA TYR A 95 -28.91 1.91 3.61
C TYR A 95 -27.50 2.41 3.95
N ASN A 96 -27.38 3.66 4.44
CA ASN A 96 -26.09 4.22 4.83
C ASN A 96 -25.42 3.40 5.96
N LYS A 97 -26.20 3.01 6.99
CA LYS A 97 -25.71 2.15 8.08
C LYS A 97 -25.30 0.76 7.59
N GLY A 98 -26.00 0.22 6.59
CA GLY A 98 -25.67 -1.07 5.98
C GLY A 98 -24.32 -1.04 5.27
N GLU A 99 -24.06 0.00 4.47
CA GLU A 99 -22.79 0.21 3.77
C GLU A 99 -21.62 0.41 4.76
N GLU A 100 -21.82 1.21 5.81
CA GLU A 100 -20.83 1.39 6.87
C GLU A 100 -20.47 0.07 7.56
N LYS A 101 -21.47 -0.74 7.93
CA LYS A 101 -21.25 -2.05 8.54
C LYS A 101 -20.53 -3.02 7.61
N ASN A 102 -20.87 -3.02 6.33
CA ASN A 102 -20.21 -3.86 5.32
C ASN A 102 -18.73 -3.49 5.19
N LEU A 103 -18.42 -2.19 5.16
CA LEU A 103 -17.05 -1.72 5.12
C LEU A 103 -16.30 -2.05 6.42
N GLU A 104 -16.93 -1.87 7.58
CA GLU A 104 -16.35 -2.23 8.88
C GLU A 104 -16.04 -3.73 8.97
N GLN A 105 -16.94 -4.60 8.49
CA GLN A 105 -16.72 -6.05 8.44
C GLN A 105 -15.50 -6.40 7.60
N LYS A 106 -15.38 -5.84 6.39
CA LYS A 106 -14.21 -6.09 5.53
C LYS A 106 -12.90 -5.64 6.18
N VAL A 107 -12.89 -4.48 6.85
CA VAL A 107 -11.73 -4.01 7.61
C VAL A 107 -11.41 -4.96 8.76
N LYS A 108 -12.41 -5.41 9.52
CA LYS A 108 -12.23 -6.40 10.59
C LYS A 108 -11.66 -7.70 10.08
N ASP A 109 -12.09 -8.17 8.91
CA ASP A 109 -11.56 -9.40 8.31
C ASP A 109 -10.08 -9.26 7.92
N ILE A 110 -9.67 -8.09 7.41
CA ILE A 110 -8.26 -7.78 7.10
C ILE A 110 -7.42 -7.76 8.38
N VAL A 111 -7.92 -7.09 9.43
CA VAL A 111 -7.27 -7.01 10.74
C VAL A 111 -7.22 -8.37 11.43
N GLY A 112 -8.26 -9.19 11.31
CA GLY A 112 -8.34 -10.54 11.86
C GLY A 112 -7.30 -11.49 11.28
N LYS A 113 -6.79 -11.20 10.07
CA LYS A 113 -5.67 -11.92 9.47
C LYS A 113 -4.29 -11.39 9.89
N GLY A 114 -4.26 -10.37 10.73
CA GLY A 114 -3.07 -9.78 11.32
C GLY A 114 -2.31 -8.83 10.38
N VAL A 115 -2.97 -8.25 9.39
CA VAL A 115 -2.36 -7.26 8.49
C VAL A 115 -2.15 -5.96 9.26
N ASN A 116 -0.90 -5.46 9.27
CA ASN A 116 -0.54 -4.24 9.99
C ASN A 116 -0.36 -3.04 9.05
N VAL A 117 -0.11 -3.27 7.77
CA VAL A 117 0.09 -2.22 6.76
C VAL A 117 -0.79 -2.51 5.55
N VAL A 118 -1.55 -1.51 5.12
CA VAL A 118 -2.38 -1.57 3.92
C VAL A 118 -1.90 -0.53 2.91
N VAL A 119 -1.64 -0.98 1.69
CA VAL A 119 -1.26 -0.13 0.56
C VAL A 119 -2.42 -0.10 -0.43
N SER A 120 -2.91 1.08 -0.78
CA SER A 120 -3.96 1.27 -1.80
C SER A 120 -3.74 2.56 -2.59
N THR A 121 -4.41 2.69 -3.74
CA THR A 121 -4.43 3.89 -4.58
C THR A 121 -5.13 5.06 -3.90
N LYS A 122 -6.24 4.79 -3.21
CA LYS A 122 -7.04 5.77 -2.46
C LYS A 122 -7.68 5.12 -1.25
N PHE A 123 -7.82 5.92 -0.19
CA PHE A 123 -8.59 5.56 1.00
C PHE A 123 -9.76 6.53 1.13
N GLY A 124 -10.97 5.98 1.28
CA GLY A 124 -12.13 6.77 1.67
C GLY A 124 -12.02 7.23 3.12
N GLU A 125 -12.62 8.36 3.45
CA GLU A 125 -12.56 8.95 4.80
C GLU A 125 -13.11 8.02 5.88
N VAL A 126 -14.26 7.39 5.62
CA VAL A 126 -14.88 6.42 6.53
C VAL A 126 -13.98 5.19 6.72
N ALA A 127 -13.35 4.72 5.65
CA ALA A 127 -12.45 3.58 5.74
C ALA A 127 -11.17 3.91 6.51
N ALA A 128 -10.61 5.10 6.30
CA ALA A 128 -9.43 5.57 7.01
C ALA A 128 -9.70 5.64 8.52
N HIS A 129 -10.87 6.15 8.92
CA HIS A 129 -11.28 6.18 10.32
C HIS A 129 -11.34 4.78 10.95
N PHE A 130 -11.89 3.78 10.24
CA PHE A 130 -11.90 2.42 10.74
C PHE A 130 -10.49 1.81 10.82
N LEU A 131 -9.65 2.01 9.82
CA LEU A 131 -8.27 1.50 9.81
C LEU A 131 -7.42 2.11 10.93
N ASP A 132 -7.58 3.42 11.20
CA ASP A 132 -6.94 4.09 12.33
C ASP A 132 -7.40 3.52 13.68
N LYS A 133 -8.70 3.21 13.83
CA LYS A 133 -9.23 2.58 15.05
C LYS A 133 -8.58 1.22 15.35
N TYR A 134 -8.17 0.48 14.32
CA TYR A 134 -7.48 -0.81 14.46
C TYR A 134 -5.95 -0.68 14.43
N ASN A 135 -5.40 0.54 14.47
CA ASN A 135 -3.96 0.81 14.40
C ASN A 135 -3.27 0.20 13.16
N VAL A 136 -3.95 0.21 12.01
CA VAL A 136 -3.38 -0.23 10.74
C VAL A 136 -2.76 0.96 10.01
N MET A 137 -1.51 0.82 9.58
CA MET A 137 -0.80 1.86 8.84
C MET A 137 -1.30 1.89 7.39
N MET A 138 -1.73 3.06 6.92
CA MET A 138 -2.23 3.23 5.55
C MET A 138 -1.20 3.96 4.69
N VAL A 139 -0.88 3.39 3.54
CA VAL A 139 0.07 3.96 2.60
C VAL A 139 -0.61 4.19 1.26
N LYS A 140 -0.72 5.46 0.87
CA LYS A 140 -1.30 5.85 -0.42
C LYS A 140 -0.25 5.77 -1.53
N CYS A 141 -0.53 4.96 -2.54
CA CYS A 141 0.33 4.81 -3.71
C CYS A 141 -0.47 5.03 -5.00
N PRO A 142 -0.41 6.22 -5.62
CA PRO A 142 -1.22 6.52 -6.80
C PRO A 142 -0.74 5.79 -8.07
N SER A 143 0.54 5.40 -8.13
CA SER A 143 1.12 4.76 -9.31
C SER A 143 1.03 3.24 -9.25
N LYS A 144 0.44 2.64 -10.29
CA LYS A 144 0.41 1.18 -10.49
C LYS A 144 1.82 0.58 -10.60
N HIS A 145 2.77 1.33 -11.14
CA HIS A 145 4.15 0.87 -11.29
C HIS A 145 4.86 0.79 -9.94
N GLU A 146 4.59 1.72 -9.03
CA GLU A 146 5.16 1.73 -7.69
C GLU A 146 4.59 0.60 -6.83
N MET A 147 3.27 0.37 -6.88
CA MET A 147 2.65 -0.76 -6.21
C MET A 147 3.22 -2.11 -6.64
N ARG A 148 3.43 -2.32 -7.95
CA ARG A 148 4.07 -3.55 -8.46
C ARG A 148 5.49 -3.73 -7.92
N ARG A 149 6.22 -2.63 -7.69
CA ARG A 149 7.58 -2.69 -7.11
C ARG A 149 7.54 -3.00 -5.63
N ILE A 150 6.60 -2.40 -4.89
CA ILE A 150 6.40 -2.71 -3.47
C ILE A 150 6.05 -4.18 -3.31
N ALA A 151 5.10 -4.68 -4.12
CA ALA A 151 4.72 -6.09 -4.17
C ALA A 151 5.93 -7.02 -4.40
N ARG A 152 6.86 -6.65 -5.30
CA ARG A 152 8.11 -7.40 -5.49
C ARG A 152 9.03 -7.33 -4.27
N SER A 153 9.14 -6.17 -3.63
CA SER A 153 10.02 -5.98 -2.46
C SER A 153 9.51 -6.68 -1.20
N THR A 154 8.19 -6.70 -0.99
CA THR A 154 7.55 -7.36 0.15
C THR A 154 7.17 -8.80 -0.16
N LYS A 155 7.27 -9.24 -1.42
CA LYS A 155 6.74 -10.53 -1.92
C LYS A 155 5.21 -10.67 -1.76
N ALA A 156 4.50 -9.59 -1.48
CA ALA A 156 3.05 -9.57 -1.40
C ALA A 156 2.42 -9.66 -2.80
N ILE A 157 1.22 -10.22 -2.88
CA ILE A 157 0.43 -10.25 -4.12
C ILE A 157 -0.53 -9.05 -4.12
N ALA A 158 -0.55 -8.30 -5.23
CA ALA A 158 -1.43 -7.15 -5.36
C ALA A 158 -2.86 -7.60 -5.68
N LEU A 159 -3.79 -7.38 -4.75
CA LEU A 159 -5.17 -7.83 -4.85
C LEU A 159 -6.04 -6.85 -5.64
N PRO A 160 -6.84 -7.33 -6.62
CA PRO A 160 -7.74 -6.49 -7.41
C PRO A 160 -9.06 -6.16 -6.73
N LYS A 161 -9.43 -6.91 -5.67
CA LYS A 161 -10.68 -6.74 -4.95
C LYS A 161 -10.40 -6.59 -3.47
N LEU A 162 -11.27 -5.84 -2.79
CA LEU A 162 -11.26 -5.67 -1.34
C LEU A 162 -11.82 -6.93 -0.69
N GLN A 163 -11.02 -7.99 -0.75
CA GLN A 163 -11.23 -9.27 -0.12
C GLN A 163 -10.17 -9.46 0.96
N PRO A 164 -10.47 -10.25 2.00
CA PRO A 164 -9.51 -10.49 3.05
C PRO A 164 -8.33 -11.31 2.47
N PRO A 165 -7.08 -10.83 2.58
CA PRO A 165 -5.93 -11.44 1.91
C PRO A 165 -5.62 -12.80 2.51
N THR A 166 -5.29 -13.82 1.75
CA THR A 166 -4.81 -15.09 2.31
C THR A 166 -3.40 -14.95 2.88
N VAL A 167 -2.97 -15.91 3.71
CA VAL A 167 -1.65 -15.84 4.37
C VAL A 167 -0.52 -15.79 3.34
N ASP A 168 -0.71 -16.42 2.18
CA ASP A 168 0.26 -16.44 1.08
C ASP A 168 0.27 -15.15 0.25
N GLU A 169 -0.78 -14.33 0.34
CA GLU A 169 -0.89 -13.05 -0.36
C GLU A 169 -0.32 -11.88 0.45
N ILE A 170 -0.12 -12.09 1.75
CA ILE A 170 0.50 -11.14 2.67
C ILE A 170 2.02 -11.21 2.53
N GLY A 171 2.66 -10.05 2.41
CA GLY A 171 4.13 -9.91 2.43
C GLY A 171 4.68 -9.43 3.75
#